data_AF-A0A9D8B116-F1
#
_entry.id   AF-A0A9D8B116-F1
#
_cell.length_a   1.000
_cell.length_b   1.000
_cell.length_c   1.000
_cell.angle_alpha   90.00
_cell.angle_beta   90.00
_cell.angle_gamma   90.00
#
_symmetry.space_group_name_H-M   'P 1'
#
loop_
_entity.id
_entity.type
_entity.pdbx_description
1 polymer ?
#
loop_
_entity_poly.entity_id
_entity_poly.type
_entity_poly.pdbx_seq_one_letter_code
_entity_poly.pdbx_strand_id
1 'polypeptide(L)'
;MLNEKFILRVGAIAGAVSVVLLGAMIFVGLQIGPDLENLTSMSPTLVAELFVNSQGKLRAMMAIDDLFALAYVIAFSGLAMYARRRAPVFAWIGLGFALATGALDWLENSITLGLISYILPKFVMNTTPLLNADQLLVLNVITQMKYLCANGAVALFGIGVWNARGLNRAAAILFWLFVPLNVLAFISAPLASARILGMLVLLVVGAVVLWRE
;
A
#
# COMPACT_ATOMS: atom_id res chain seq x y z
N MET A 1 -22.35 -14.73 -16.92
CA MET A 1 -21.55 -13.77 -17.73
C MET A 1 -21.71 -12.31 -17.29
N LEU A 2 -22.91 -11.77 -17.06
CA LEU A 2 -23.13 -10.39 -16.57
C LEU A 2 -22.42 -10.09 -15.22
N ASN A 3 -22.43 -11.04 -14.29
CA ASN A 3 -21.84 -10.87 -12.96
C ASN A 3 -20.30 -10.73 -13.00
N GLU A 4 -19.62 -11.46 -13.89
CA GLU A 4 -18.15 -11.37 -13.98
C GLU A 4 -17.69 -10.05 -14.58
N LYS A 5 -18.31 -9.59 -15.67
CA LYS A 5 -17.98 -8.29 -16.25
C LYS A 5 -18.18 -7.17 -15.25
N PHE A 6 -19.26 -7.23 -14.46
CA PHE A 6 -19.50 -6.26 -13.40
C PHE A 6 -18.35 -6.22 -12.39
N ILE A 7 -17.91 -7.38 -11.87
CA ILE A 7 -16.81 -7.43 -10.89
C ILE A 7 -15.49 -6.89 -11.47
N LEU A 8 -15.20 -7.17 -12.75
CA LEU A 8 -14.01 -6.61 -13.42
C LEU A 8 -14.10 -5.08 -13.54
N ARG A 9 -15.27 -4.53 -13.86
CA ARG A 9 -15.49 -3.07 -13.92
C ARG A 9 -15.36 -2.41 -12.56
N VAL A 10 -15.93 -3.03 -11.52
CA VAL A 10 -15.79 -2.54 -10.14
C VAL A 10 -14.32 -2.54 -9.72
N GLY A 11 -13.57 -3.62 -10.01
CA GLY A 11 -12.14 -3.68 -9.75
C GLY A 11 -11.35 -2.62 -10.53
N ALA A 12 -11.70 -2.36 -11.79
CA ALA A 12 -11.08 -1.32 -12.60
C ALA A 12 -11.32 0.10 -12.03
N ILE A 13 -12.56 0.40 -11.64
CA ILE A 13 -12.93 1.68 -11.02
C ILE A 13 -12.20 1.83 -9.69
N ALA A 14 -12.17 0.78 -8.86
CA ALA A 14 -11.45 0.80 -7.60
C ALA A 14 -9.95 1.04 -7.81
N GLY A 15 -9.32 0.41 -8.81
CA GLY A 15 -7.94 0.68 -9.19
C GLY A 15 -7.71 2.13 -9.62
N ALA A 16 -8.64 2.73 -10.38
CA ALA A 16 -8.56 4.14 -10.75
C ALA A 16 -8.72 5.07 -9.52
N VAL A 17 -9.61 4.73 -8.59
CA VAL A 17 -9.76 5.44 -7.31
C VAL A 17 -8.47 5.35 -6.49
N SER A 18 -7.81 4.18 -6.43
CA SER A 18 -6.51 4.01 -5.78
C SER A 18 -5.45 4.94 -6.37
N VAL A 19 -5.43 5.19 -7.68
CA VAL A 19 -4.49 6.16 -8.30
C VAL A 19 -4.71 7.56 -7.74
N VAL A 20 -5.96 8.00 -7.64
CA VAL A 20 -6.32 9.33 -7.10
C VAL A 20 -5.91 9.43 -5.63
N LEU A 21 -6.20 8.40 -4.84
CA LEU A 21 -5.85 8.36 -3.41
C LEU A 21 -4.33 8.34 -3.20
N LEU A 22 -3.57 7.58 -4.00
CA LEU A 22 -2.11 7.62 -3.97
C LEU A 22 -1.57 9.00 -4.33
N GLY A 23 -2.15 9.67 -5.33
CA GLY A 23 -1.84 11.07 -5.64
C GLY A 23 -2.08 12.02 -4.46
N ALA A 24 -3.19 11.84 -3.73
CA ALA A 24 -3.50 12.60 -2.54
C ALA A 24 -2.48 12.33 -1.41
N MET A 25 -2.07 11.07 -1.19
CA MET A 25 -1.04 10.72 -0.21
C MET A 25 0.31 11.35 -0.56
N ILE A 26 0.71 11.32 -1.83
CA ILE A 26 1.94 12.00 -2.30
C ILE A 26 1.85 13.50 -1.98
N PHE A 27 0.73 14.14 -2.28
CA PHE A 27 0.54 15.56 -2.00
C PHE A 27 0.63 15.90 -0.51
N VAL A 28 0.02 15.08 0.36
CA VAL A 28 0.15 15.25 1.82
C VAL A 28 1.58 15.00 2.28
N GLY A 29 2.25 13.97 1.76
CA GLY A 29 3.64 13.66 2.08
C GLY A 29 4.61 14.78 1.71
N LEU A 30 4.42 15.41 0.54
CA LEU A 30 5.20 16.59 0.12
C LEU A 30 5.02 17.78 1.07
N GLN A 31 3.85 17.93 1.71
CA GLN A 31 3.63 18.97 2.70
C GLN A 31 4.26 18.65 4.06
N ILE A 32 4.47 17.38 4.39
CA ILE A 32 5.22 16.97 5.59
C ILE A 32 6.71 17.22 5.36
N GLY A 33 7.21 16.96 4.15
CA GLY A 33 8.59 17.20 3.78
C GLY A 33 9.52 16.05 4.19
N PRO A 34 10.84 16.30 4.30
CA PRO A 34 11.83 15.24 4.56
C PRO A 34 11.63 14.54 5.90
N ASP A 35 10.98 15.19 6.87
CA ASP A 35 10.67 14.61 8.17
C ASP A 35 9.79 13.36 8.07
N LEU A 36 9.08 13.15 6.96
CA LEU A 36 8.31 11.94 6.72
C LEU A 36 9.16 10.66 6.76
N GLU A 37 10.45 10.75 6.41
CA GLU A 37 11.39 9.63 6.50
C GLU A 37 11.55 9.11 7.94
N ASN A 38 11.33 9.99 8.93
CA ASN A 38 11.37 9.62 10.33
C ASN A 38 10.29 8.61 10.72
N LEU A 39 9.20 8.46 9.94
CA LEU A 39 8.14 7.48 10.22
C LEU A 39 8.67 6.03 10.21
N THR A 40 9.72 5.77 9.43
CA THR A 40 10.39 4.46 9.37
C THR A 40 11.59 4.34 10.33
N SER A 41 11.88 5.39 11.10
CA SER A 41 12.99 5.43 12.04
C SER A 41 12.72 4.56 13.26
N MET A 42 13.77 3.91 13.76
CA MET A 42 13.76 3.25 15.07
C MET A 42 14.04 4.22 16.22
N SER A 43 14.21 5.53 15.94
CA SER A 43 14.42 6.57 16.96
C SER A 43 13.09 7.10 17.49
N PRO A 44 12.73 6.82 18.75
CA PRO A 44 11.55 7.37 19.39
C PRO A 44 11.42 8.89 19.32
N THR A 45 12.54 9.59 19.50
CA THR A 45 12.58 11.06 19.54
C THR A 45 12.21 11.64 18.18
N LEU A 46 12.81 11.13 17.10
CA LEU A 46 12.56 11.62 15.74
C LEU A 46 11.10 11.36 15.31
N VAL A 47 10.56 10.19 15.65
CA VAL A 47 9.15 9.86 15.35
C VAL A 47 8.20 10.73 16.18
N ALA A 48 8.51 10.96 17.45
CA ALA A 48 7.71 11.82 18.32
C ALA A 48 7.70 13.27 17.82
N GLU A 49 8.84 13.81 17.39
CA GLU A 49 8.95 15.15 16.78
C GLU A 49 8.10 15.24 15.52
N LEU A 50 8.19 14.24 14.63
CA LEU A 50 7.32 14.15 13.45
C LEU A 50 5.83 14.16 13.84
N PHE A 51 5.45 13.37 14.84
CA PHE A 51 4.05 13.30 15.31
C PHE A 51 3.57 14.64 15.87
N VAL A 52 4.39 15.35 16.64
CA VAL A 52 4.02 16.66 17.20
C VAL A 52 3.87 17.69 16.08
N ASN A 53 4.85 17.75 15.17
CA ASN A 53 4.91 18.78 14.13
C ASN A 53 3.90 18.56 13.00
N SER A 54 3.53 17.30 12.74
CA SER A 54 2.73 16.92 11.58
C SER A 54 1.47 16.11 11.90
N GLN A 55 1.00 16.05 13.15
CA GLN A 55 -0.16 15.24 13.56
C GLN A 55 -1.38 15.34 12.64
N GLY A 56 -1.79 16.56 12.24
CA GLY A 56 -2.97 16.77 11.40
C GLY A 56 -2.79 16.18 10.01
N LYS A 57 -1.59 16.36 9.42
CA LYS A 57 -1.23 15.81 8.11
C LYS A 57 -1.09 14.29 8.16
N LEU A 58 -0.48 13.75 9.21
CA LEU A 58 -0.36 12.30 9.41
C LEU A 58 -1.73 11.65 9.58
N ARG A 59 -2.63 12.24 10.38
CA ARG A 59 -4.00 11.74 10.52
C ARG A 59 -4.74 11.72 9.19
N ALA A 60 -4.62 12.79 8.40
CA ALA A 60 -5.17 12.84 7.05
C ALA A 60 -4.54 11.77 6.15
N MET A 61 -3.21 11.59 6.21
CA MET A 61 -2.50 10.59 5.43
C MET A 61 -2.96 9.16 5.75
N MET A 62 -3.05 8.79 7.03
CA MET A 62 -3.54 7.47 7.46
C MET A 62 -5.00 7.23 7.02
N ALA A 63 -5.86 8.25 7.11
CA ALA A 63 -7.25 8.12 6.66
C ALA A 63 -7.36 7.94 5.14
N ILE A 64 -6.53 8.64 4.36
CA ILE A 64 -6.46 8.45 2.90
C ILE A 64 -5.89 7.06 2.59
N ASP A 65 -4.90 6.60 3.35
CA ASP A 65 -4.28 5.29 3.17
C ASP A 65 -5.25 4.14 3.50
N ASP A 66 -6.10 4.28 4.51
CA ASP A 66 -7.17 3.30 4.80
C ASP A 66 -8.18 3.18 3.65
N LEU A 67 -8.54 4.31 3.03
CA LEU A 67 -9.39 4.32 1.83
C LEU A 67 -8.66 3.73 0.62
N PHE A 68 -7.36 3.99 0.51
CA PHE A 68 -6.51 3.43 -0.54
C PHE A 68 -6.42 1.91 -0.40
N ALA A 69 -6.27 1.41 0.84
CA ALA A 69 -6.26 0.00 1.18
C ALA A 69 -7.56 -0.69 0.77
N LEU A 70 -8.70 -0.10 1.12
CA LEU A 70 -10.00 -0.59 0.70
C LEU A 70 -10.12 -0.63 -0.83
N ALA A 71 -9.73 0.45 -1.50
CA ALA A 71 -9.82 0.56 -2.96
C ALA A 71 -8.93 -0.48 -3.66
N TYR A 72 -7.69 -0.67 -3.23
CA TYR A 72 -6.81 -1.64 -3.87
C TYR A 72 -7.25 -3.08 -3.57
N VAL A 73 -7.83 -3.38 -2.40
CA VAL A 73 -8.37 -4.72 -2.10
C VAL A 73 -9.51 -5.08 -3.06
N ILE A 74 -10.38 -4.12 -3.37
CA ILE A 74 -11.44 -4.30 -4.37
C ILE A 74 -10.82 -4.48 -5.77
N ALA A 75 -9.78 -3.72 -6.11
CA ALA A 75 -9.05 -3.86 -7.37
C ALA A 75 -8.40 -5.26 -7.51
N PHE A 76 -7.75 -5.74 -6.45
CA PHE A 76 -7.16 -7.08 -6.41
C PHE A 76 -8.21 -8.18 -6.46
N SER A 77 -9.40 -7.97 -5.91
CA SER A 77 -10.53 -8.89 -6.08
C SER A 77 -10.92 -9.00 -7.57
N GLY A 78 -10.95 -7.88 -8.29
CA GLY A 78 -11.11 -7.85 -9.75
C GLY A 78 -10.02 -8.62 -10.48
N LEU A 79 -8.75 -8.39 -10.12
CA LEU A 79 -7.59 -9.11 -10.69
C LEU A 79 -7.64 -10.61 -10.41
N ALA A 80 -8.05 -11.03 -9.21
CA ALA A 80 -8.23 -12.44 -8.87
C ALA A 80 -9.31 -13.08 -9.76
N MET A 81 -10.44 -12.39 -9.94
CA MET A 81 -11.53 -12.87 -10.80
C MET A 81 -11.16 -12.94 -12.28
N TYR A 82 -10.24 -12.09 -12.71
CA TYR A 82 -9.64 -12.18 -14.04
C TYR A 82 -8.65 -13.34 -14.15
N ALA A 83 -7.69 -13.42 -13.22
CA ALA A 83 -6.61 -14.40 -13.18
C ALA A 83 -7.13 -15.84 -13.00
N ARG A 84 -8.23 -16.03 -12.25
CA ARG A 84 -8.78 -17.37 -11.97
C ARG A 84 -9.17 -18.16 -13.21
N ARG A 85 -9.47 -17.47 -14.32
CA ARG A 85 -9.84 -18.11 -15.60
C ARG A 85 -8.68 -18.94 -16.19
N ARG A 86 -7.44 -18.65 -15.79
CA ARG A 86 -6.22 -19.31 -16.29
C ARG A 86 -5.42 -19.98 -15.19
N ALA A 87 -5.35 -19.34 -14.03
CA ALA A 87 -4.48 -19.72 -12.92
C ALA A 87 -5.27 -19.67 -11.60
N PRO A 88 -6.27 -20.56 -11.40
CA PRO A 88 -7.20 -20.46 -10.27
C PRO A 88 -6.52 -20.55 -8.91
N VAL A 89 -5.58 -21.48 -8.73
CA VAL A 89 -4.84 -21.64 -7.46
C VAL A 89 -4.04 -20.37 -7.14
N PHE A 90 -3.26 -19.88 -8.10
CA PHE A 90 -2.46 -18.66 -7.91
C PHE A 90 -3.32 -17.41 -7.71
N ALA A 91 -4.47 -17.33 -8.36
CA ALA A 91 -5.41 -16.22 -8.18
C ALA A 91 -5.97 -16.16 -6.74
N TRP A 92 -6.35 -17.30 -6.15
CA TRP A 92 -6.88 -17.34 -4.80
C TRP A 92 -5.81 -17.14 -3.72
N ILE A 93 -4.62 -17.72 -3.90
CA ILE A 93 -3.50 -17.45 -3.00
C ILE A 93 -3.09 -15.97 -3.09
N GLY A 94 -3.03 -15.41 -4.30
CA GLY A 94 -2.75 -13.99 -4.53
C GLY A 94 -3.80 -13.09 -3.87
N LEU A 95 -5.08 -13.46 -3.93
CA LEU A 95 -6.14 -12.75 -3.21
C LEU A 95 -5.96 -12.84 -1.70
N GLY A 96 -5.59 -14.00 -1.16
CA GLY A 96 -5.28 -14.16 0.26
C GLY A 96 -4.17 -13.22 0.72
N PHE A 97 -3.09 -13.11 -0.06
CA PHE A 97 -2.03 -12.14 0.18
C PHE A 97 -2.50 -10.68 0.06
N ALA A 98 -3.34 -10.36 -0.93
CA ALA A 98 -3.89 -9.01 -1.09
C ALA A 98 -4.77 -8.60 0.10
N LEU A 99 -5.61 -9.52 0.59
CA LEU A 99 -6.44 -9.30 1.78
C LEU A 99 -5.59 -9.14 3.03
N ALA A 100 -4.55 -9.96 3.20
CA ALA A 100 -3.60 -9.83 4.30
C ALA A 100 -2.87 -8.48 4.25
N THR A 101 -2.50 -8.01 3.06
CA THR A 101 -1.90 -6.67 2.86
C THR A 101 -2.85 -5.58 3.34
N GLY A 102 -4.13 -5.62 2.93
CA GLY A 102 -5.15 -4.64 3.35
C GLY A 102 -5.40 -4.66 4.86
N ALA A 103 -5.43 -5.84 5.47
CA ALA A 103 -5.58 -5.95 6.92
C ALA A 103 -4.36 -5.41 7.67
N LEU A 104 -3.15 -5.61 7.15
CA LEU A 104 -1.91 -5.10 7.73
C LEU A 104 -1.78 -3.58 7.56
N ASP A 105 -2.23 -3.01 6.44
CA ASP A 105 -2.32 -1.55 6.26
C ASP A 105 -3.23 -0.92 7.32
N TRP A 106 -4.45 -1.43 7.48
CA TRP A 106 -5.36 -0.95 8.52
C TRP A 106 -4.78 -1.10 9.92
N LEU A 107 -4.06 -2.18 10.20
CA LEU A 107 -3.42 -2.39 11.49
C LEU A 107 -2.29 -1.37 11.73
N GLU A 108 -1.42 -1.16 10.74
CA GLU A 108 -0.34 -0.17 10.79
C GLU A 108 -0.88 1.25 11.02
N ASN A 109 -1.93 1.62 10.28
CA ASN A 109 -2.58 2.92 10.39
C ASN A 109 -3.29 3.09 11.73
N SER A 110 -3.98 2.05 12.22
CA SER A 110 -4.63 2.06 13.54
C SER A 110 -3.63 2.22 14.68
N ILE A 111 -2.49 1.52 14.62
CA ILE A 111 -1.41 1.67 15.60
C ILE A 111 -0.85 3.08 15.54
N THR A 112 -0.51 3.57 14.34
CA THR A 112 0.04 4.92 14.14
C THR A 112 -0.89 6.01 14.68
N LEU A 113 -2.19 5.93 14.35
CA LEU A 113 -3.21 6.85 14.88
C LEU A 113 -3.37 6.73 16.40
N GLY A 114 -3.25 5.52 16.94
CA GLY A 114 -3.25 5.24 18.37
C GLY A 114 -2.08 5.93 19.08
N LEU A 115 -0.87 5.83 18.53
CA LEU A 115 0.33 6.50 19.04
C LEU A 115 0.15 8.03 19.03
N ILE A 116 -0.35 8.59 17.91
CA ILE A 116 -0.60 10.04 17.78
C ILE A 116 -1.66 10.52 18.78
N SER A 117 -2.73 9.75 19.00
CA SER A 117 -3.92 10.22 19.73
C SER A 117 -3.87 9.98 21.24
N TYR A 118 -3.28 8.88 21.68
CA TYR A 118 -3.32 8.46 23.09
C TYR A 118 -2.02 8.71 23.84
N ILE A 119 -0.88 8.67 23.15
CA ILE A 119 0.43 8.71 23.79
C ILE A 119 1.02 10.13 23.76
N LEU A 120 0.91 10.83 22.62
CA LEU A 120 1.44 12.20 22.51
C LEU A 120 0.73 13.22 23.44
N PRO A 121 -0.61 13.36 23.45
CA PRO A 121 -1.27 14.47 24.16
C PRO A 121 -1.33 14.29 25.69
N LYS A 122 -1.41 13.05 26.19
CA LYS A 122 -1.52 12.79 27.64
C LYS A 122 -0.23 13.08 28.40
N PHE A 123 0.90 13.18 27.72
CA PHE A 123 2.22 13.21 28.35
C PHE A 123 3.08 14.41 27.95
N VAL A 124 2.68 15.28 27.02
CA VAL A 124 3.33 16.59 26.79
C VAL A 124 3.29 17.51 28.04
N MET A 125 2.48 17.18 29.07
CA MET A 125 2.53 17.84 30.38
C MET A 125 3.65 17.32 31.32
N ASN A 126 4.36 16.25 30.98
CA ASN A 126 5.51 15.73 31.74
C ASN A 126 6.68 15.45 30.77
N THR A 127 7.88 15.93 31.10
CA THR A 127 9.02 16.18 30.21
C THR A 127 9.75 14.97 29.58
N THR A 128 9.05 13.91 29.16
CA THR A 128 9.67 12.75 28.48
C THR A 128 8.82 12.24 27.31
N PRO A 129 9.35 12.20 26.07
CA PRO A 129 8.67 11.55 24.96
C PRO A 129 8.71 10.04 25.17
N LEU A 130 7.53 9.43 25.32
CA LEU A 130 7.33 8.03 25.72
C LEU A 130 7.03 7.09 24.54
N LEU A 131 7.33 7.49 23.30
CA LEU A 131 7.45 6.50 22.24
C LEU A 131 8.60 5.57 22.67
N ASN A 132 8.41 4.26 22.61
CA ASN A 132 9.48 3.32 22.94
C ASN A 132 9.91 2.53 21.70
N ALA A 133 11.13 1.98 21.75
CA ALA A 133 11.67 1.21 20.64
C ALA A 133 10.83 -0.03 20.32
N ASP A 134 10.15 -0.62 21.31
CA ASP A 134 9.32 -1.82 21.13
C ASP A 134 8.06 -1.53 20.29
N GLN A 135 7.40 -0.38 20.51
CA GLN A 135 6.26 0.06 19.70
C GLN A 135 6.68 0.31 18.26
N LEU A 136 7.84 0.94 18.05
CA LEU A 136 8.40 1.16 16.72
C LEU A 136 8.83 -0.14 16.05
N LEU A 137 9.33 -1.10 16.82
CA LEU A 137 9.67 -2.44 16.34
C LEU A 137 8.41 -3.15 15.84
N VAL A 138 7.32 -3.12 16.60
CA VAL A 138 6.04 -3.72 16.19
C VAL A 138 5.55 -3.08 14.89
N LEU A 139 5.57 -1.75 14.78
CA LEU A 139 5.17 -1.05 13.56
C LEU A 139 6.04 -1.46 12.35
N ASN A 140 7.36 -1.55 12.55
CA ASN A 140 8.28 -1.99 11.51
C ASN A 140 8.03 -3.45 11.09
N VAL A 141 7.80 -4.36 12.02
CA VAL A 141 7.49 -5.77 11.69
C VAL A 141 6.19 -5.87 10.89
N ILE A 142 5.15 -5.14 11.29
CA ILE A 142 3.88 -5.08 10.55
C ILE A 142 4.10 -4.54 9.14
N THR A 143 4.88 -3.46 9.02
CA THR A 143 5.26 -2.85 7.74
C THR A 143 5.96 -3.87 6.82
N GLN A 144 6.94 -4.61 7.34
CA GLN A 144 7.65 -5.63 6.56
C GLN A 144 6.75 -6.80 6.14
N MET A 145 5.90 -7.28 7.05
CA MET A 145 4.91 -8.32 6.72
C MET A 145 3.94 -7.85 5.64
N LYS A 146 3.50 -6.59 5.72
CA LYS A 146 2.64 -5.97 4.71
C LYS A 146 3.29 -6.02 3.34
N TYR A 147 4.54 -5.55 3.23
CA TYR A 147 5.24 -5.54 1.95
C TYR A 147 5.52 -6.96 1.41
N LEU A 148 5.79 -7.92 2.29
CA LEU A 148 5.91 -9.32 1.90
C LEU A 148 4.61 -9.85 1.29
N CYS A 149 3.48 -9.58 1.94
CA CYS A 149 2.16 -9.95 1.42
C CYS A 149 1.86 -9.24 0.09
N ALA A 150 2.14 -7.94 -0.02
CA ALA A 150 1.92 -7.17 -1.24
C ALA A 150 2.73 -7.76 -2.41
N ASN A 151 4.01 -8.07 -2.18
CA ASN A 151 4.88 -8.69 -3.18
C ASN A 151 4.37 -10.07 -3.60
N GLY A 152 3.93 -10.89 -2.64
CA GLY A 152 3.32 -12.19 -2.91
C GLY A 152 2.08 -12.09 -3.79
N ALA A 153 1.17 -11.16 -3.48
CA ALA A 153 -0.03 -10.89 -4.26
C ALA A 153 0.31 -10.47 -5.70
N VAL A 154 1.18 -9.47 -5.84
CA VAL A 154 1.59 -8.91 -7.13
C VAL A 154 2.27 -9.96 -8.02
N ALA A 155 3.20 -10.75 -7.47
CA ALA A 155 3.88 -11.81 -8.23
C ALA A 155 2.90 -12.88 -8.74
N LEU A 156 1.98 -13.33 -7.87
CA LEU A 156 0.98 -14.35 -8.21
C LEU A 156 -0.04 -13.84 -9.24
N PHE A 157 -0.49 -12.58 -9.11
CA PHE A 157 -1.35 -11.97 -10.13
C PHE A 157 -0.61 -11.76 -11.45
N GLY A 158 0.70 -11.46 -11.43
CA GLY A 158 1.52 -11.41 -12.64
C GLY A 158 1.46 -12.70 -13.46
N ILE A 159 1.52 -13.86 -12.79
CA ILE A 159 1.33 -15.18 -13.45
C ILE A 159 -0.07 -15.28 -14.08
N GLY A 160 -1.11 -14.93 -13.33
CA GLY A 160 -2.49 -15.05 -13.79
C GLY A 160 -2.89 -14.08 -14.91
N VAL A 161 -2.26 -12.90 -14.97
CA VAL A 161 -2.51 -11.88 -15.98
C VAL A 161 -1.83 -12.22 -17.31
N TRP A 162 -0.73 -12.98 -17.31
CA TRP A 162 0.04 -13.35 -18.51
C TRP A 162 -0.81 -14.07 -19.58
N ASN A 163 -0.94 -13.47 -20.79
CA ASN A 163 -1.50 -14.14 -21.97
C ASN A 163 -0.89 -13.63 -23.29
N ALA A 164 -1.51 -13.97 -24.42
CA ALA A 164 -1.04 -13.59 -25.76
C ALA A 164 -1.22 -12.10 -26.10
N ARG A 165 -2.08 -11.35 -25.38
CA ARG A 165 -2.31 -9.93 -25.65
C ARG A 165 -1.13 -9.10 -25.12
N GLY A 166 -0.59 -8.20 -25.95
CA GLY A 166 0.59 -7.39 -25.61
C GLY A 166 0.45 -6.60 -24.31
N LEU A 167 -0.71 -5.96 -24.09
CA LEU A 167 -1.00 -5.20 -22.87
C LEU A 167 -0.90 -6.06 -21.60
N ASN A 168 -1.40 -7.30 -21.66
CA ASN A 168 -1.40 -8.19 -20.50
C ASN A 168 -0.01 -8.75 -20.20
N ARG A 169 0.82 -8.96 -21.23
CA ARG A 169 2.24 -9.29 -21.02
C ARG A 169 2.99 -8.14 -20.39
N ALA A 170 2.80 -6.93 -20.91
CA ALA A 170 3.40 -5.73 -20.34
C ALA A 170 2.97 -5.54 -18.87
N ALA A 171 1.68 -5.69 -18.58
CA ALA A 171 1.17 -5.68 -17.22
C ALA A 171 1.86 -6.74 -16.36
N ALA A 172 1.85 -8.01 -16.76
CA ALA A 172 2.49 -9.09 -16.02
C ALA A 172 3.99 -8.83 -15.76
N ILE A 173 4.73 -8.31 -16.73
CA ILE A 173 6.14 -7.90 -16.56
C ILE A 173 6.24 -6.80 -15.50
N LEU A 174 5.37 -5.78 -15.54
CA LEU A 174 5.35 -4.72 -14.53
C LEU A 174 5.03 -5.25 -13.12
N PHE A 175 4.10 -6.19 -12.99
CA PHE A 175 3.84 -6.88 -11.71
C PHE A 175 5.12 -7.54 -11.18
N TRP A 176 5.83 -8.31 -12.02
CA TRP A 176 7.07 -8.96 -11.61
C TRP A 176 8.22 -7.97 -11.32
N LEU A 177 8.35 -6.90 -12.10
CA LEU A 177 9.36 -5.84 -11.87
C LEU A 177 9.08 -5.00 -10.63
N PHE A 178 7.82 -4.89 -10.21
CA PHE A 178 7.46 -4.16 -9.01
C PHE A 178 8.03 -4.83 -7.74
N VAL A 179 8.17 -6.16 -7.71
CA VAL A 179 8.72 -6.89 -6.56
C VAL A 179 10.16 -6.46 -6.22
N PRO A 180 11.16 -6.55 -7.12
CA PRO A 180 12.50 -6.08 -6.83
C PRO A 180 12.53 -4.56 -6.62
N LEU A 181 11.72 -3.77 -7.34
CA LEU A 181 11.62 -2.33 -7.11
C LEU A 181 11.18 -2.01 -5.66
N ASN A 182 10.22 -2.76 -5.14
CA ASN A 182 9.72 -2.61 -3.78
C ASN A 182 10.75 -3.04 -2.72
N VAL A 183 11.55 -4.08 -3.00
CA VAL A 183 12.68 -4.47 -2.11
C VAL A 183 13.77 -3.41 -2.11
N LEU A 184 14.13 -2.88 -3.28
CA LEU A 184 15.15 -1.83 -3.42
C LEU A 184 14.73 -0.51 -2.75
N ALA A 185 13.43 -0.27 -2.58
CA ALA A 185 12.90 0.92 -1.93
C ALA A 185 13.40 1.13 -0.49
N PHE A 186 13.82 0.06 0.20
CA PHE A 186 14.36 0.15 1.56
C PHE A 186 15.82 0.60 1.62
N ILE A 187 16.51 0.70 0.48
CA ILE A 187 17.93 1.02 0.44
C ILE A 187 18.15 2.53 0.41
N SER A 188 17.28 3.30 -0.27
CA SER A 188 17.45 4.75 -0.39
C SER A 188 16.15 5.49 -0.73
N ALA A 189 16.07 6.77 -0.36
CA ALA A 189 14.92 7.63 -0.65
C ALA A 189 14.58 7.77 -2.16
N PRO A 190 15.56 7.86 -3.09
CA PRO A 190 15.26 7.83 -4.53
C PRO A 190 14.57 6.53 -4.97
N LEU A 191 14.96 5.39 -4.40
CA LEU A 191 14.34 4.09 -4.71
C LEU A 191 12.94 3.98 -4.08
N ALA A 192 12.73 4.55 -2.90
CA ALA A 192 11.40 4.69 -2.30
C ALA A 192 10.46 5.53 -3.19
N SER A 193 10.97 6.62 -3.78
CA SER A 193 10.24 7.44 -4.74
C SER A 193 9.95 6.67 -6.04
N ALA A 194 10.93 5.94 -6.55
CA ALA A 194 10.76 5.10 -7.74
C ALA A 194 9.69 4.01 -7.53
N ARG A 195 9.61 3.42 -6.33
CA ARG A 195 8.53 2.50 -5.96
C ARG A 195 7.16 3.17 -6.02
N ILE A 196 7.00 4.38 -5.48
CA ILE A 196 5.73 5.11 -5.53
C ILE A 196 5.28 5.32 -6.99
N LEU A 197 6.21 5.72 -7.86
CA LEU A 197 5.95 5.86 -9.29
C LEU A 197 5.61 4.50 -9.94
N GLY A 198 6.34 3.44 -9.59
CA GLY A 198 6.04 2.07 -10.05
C GLY A 198 4.65 1.62 -9.64
N MET A 199 4.22 1.95 -8.41
CA MET A 199 2.89 1.64 -7.90
C MET A 199 1.81 2.39 -8.68
N LEU A 200 2.00 3.68 -8.97
CA LEU A 200 1.09 4.45 -9.84
C LEU A 200 0.93 3.80 -11.21
N VAL A 201 2.05 3.43 -11.86
CA VAL A 201 2.00 2.77 -13.18
C VAL A 201 1.25 1.45 -13.08
N LEU A 202 1.51 0.64 -12.05
CA LEU A 202 0.88 -0.67 -11.87
C LEU A 202 -0.63 -0.54 -11.62
N LEU A 203 -1.07 0.44 -10.82
CA LEU A 203 -2.49 0.72 -10.58
C LEU A 203 -3.20 1.15 -11.86
N VAL A 204 -2.60 2.06 -12.65
CA VAL A 204 -3.15 2.49 -13.95
C VAL A 204 -3.26 1.31 -14.91
N VAL A 205 -2.17 0.55 -15.09
CA VAL A 205 -2.15 -0.58 -16.01
C VAL A 205 -3.14 -1.67 -15.56
N GLY A 206 -3.19 -1.97 -14.27
CA GLY A 206 -4.14 -2.93 -13.70
C GLY A 206 -5.60 -2.51 -13.95
N ALA A 207 -5.93 -1.24 -13.71
CA ALA A 207 -7.26 -0.71 -13.99
C ALA A 207 -7.63 -0.81 -15.48
N VAL A 208 -6.70 -0.48 -16.38
CA VAL A 208 -6.94 -0.58 -17.84
C VAL A 208 -7.11 -2.03 -18.28
N VAL A 209 -6.32 -2.97 -17.74
CA VAL A 209 -6.47 -4.41 -18.03
C VAL A 209 -7.86 -4.88 -17.63
N LEU A 210 -8.30 -4.57 -16.40
CA LEU A 210 -9.62 -4.95 -15.91
C LEU A 210 -10.76 -4.29 -16.72
N TRP A 211 -10.58 -3.04 -17.16
CA TRP A 211 -11.57 -2.33 -17.96
C TRP A 211 -11.68 -2.84 -19.41
N ARG A 212 -10.70 -3.57 -19.94
CA ARG A 212 -10.80 -4.08 -21.33
C ARG A 212 -11.47 -5.43 -21.43
N GLU A 213 -11.60 -6.15 -20.32
CA GLU A 213 -12.15 -7.51 -20.25
C GLU A 213 -13.66 -7.50 -19.85
#